data_AF-K9Q6H5-F1
#
_entry.id   AF-K9Q6H5-F1
#
_cell.length_a   1.000
_cell.length_b   1.000
_cell.length_c   1.000
_cell.angle_alpha   90.00
_cell.angle_beta   90.00
_cell.angle_gamma   90.00
#
_symmetry.space_group_name_H-M   'P 1'
#
loop_
_entity.id
_entity.type
_entity.pdbx_description
1 polymer ?
#
loop_
_entity_poly.entity_id
_entity_poly.type
_entity_poly.pdbx_seq_one_letter_code
_entity_poly.pdbx_strand_id
1 'polypeptide(L)'
;MELDVRNKGTIPVSHHPDFSLQGYRVIRELGRNHADGRIVYLASECKSQQLVVIKKFICANETADWSGAKAYEHEIAILQQLQHPRIPSYTDSFATAENFYLVQEYKQAVSLKTKCCFSSTEIKQIAISLLEILVYLQQQTDPIIHRDIKPENVLVDEQLNAYLVDFGLARQQNGKIALTTLSAGTPGFIPPEEQLGHALTPASDLYSVGATLICLLTNTQTVNISHSGLQFPKLESYLHPAFRSWLFTMVQPNRKDRYPNASVALTALRSIPVTGNASVREILLAAMKLKKRTAMLALAGLGMLAVGLTTLVFSQPGGATQQLEESQSSIDFQ
;
A
#
# COMPACT_ATOMS: atom_id res chain seq x y z
N MET A 1 0.52 -14.21 -7.58
CA MET A 1 1.89 -13.66 -7.53
C MET A 1 2.76 -14.64 -6.75
N GLU A 2 3.26 -15.67 -7.41
CA GLU A 2 4.14 -16.67 -6.81
C GLU A 2 5.57 -16.15 -6.84
N LEU A 3 6.16 -15.99 -5.66
CA LEU A 3 7.61 -15.94 -5.50
C LEU A 3 7.98 -17.32 -4.94
N ASP A 4 8.14 -18.29 -5.82
CA ASP A 4 8.56 -19.62 -5.41
C ASP A 4 10.08 -19.62 -5.18
N VAL A 5 10.47 -19.38 -3.93
CA VAL A 5 11.87 -19.42 -3.48
C VAL A 5 12.27 -20.83 -3.04
N ARG A 6 11.39 -21.84 -3.20
CA ARG A 6 11.69 -23.24 -2.81
C ARG A 6 12.16 -24.12 -3.95
N ASN A 7 12.22 -23.61 -5.17
CA ASN A 7 12.77 -24.40 -6.27
C ASN A 7 14.31 -24.46 -6.17
N LYS A 8 14.80 -25.43 -5.37
CA LYS A 8 16.18 -25.95 -5.44
C LYS A 8 16.40 -26.81 -6.69
N GLY A 9 15.49 -26.78 -7.66
CA GLY A 9 15.76 -27.27 -9.01
C GLY A 9 16.65 -26.25 -9.72
N THR A 10 17.85 -26.66 -10.12
CA THR A 10 18.58 -25.99 -11.20
C THR A 10 17.66 -25.88 -12.40
N ILE A 11 17.11 -24.68 -12.65
CA ILE A 11 16.53 -24.35 -13.94
C ILE A 11 17.70 -24.48 -14.94
N PRO A 12 17.56 -25.26 -16.03
CA PRO A 12 18.63 -25.41 -17.01
C PRO A 12 19.07 -24.04 -17.51
N VAL A 13 20.38 -23.83 -17.59
CA VAL A 13 21.06 -22.59 -18.02
C VAL A 13 20.60 -22.10 -19.42
N SER A 14 19.84 -22.90 -20.16
CA SER A 14 19.54 -22.70 -21.59
C SER A 14 18.36 -21.78 -21.94
N HIS A 15 17.66 -21.13 -21.00
CA HIS A 15 16.47 -20.31 -21.32
C HIS A 15 16.45 -18.90 -20.67
N HIS A 16 17.56 -18.45 -20.09
CA HIS A 16 17.67 -17.07 -19.61
C HIS A 16 18.04 -16.12 -20.75
N PRO A 17 17.54 -14.86 -20.73
CA PRO A 17 17.98 -13.88 -21.72
C PRO A 17 19.49 -13.63 -21.59
N ASP A 18 20.16 -13.53 -22.74
CA ASP A 18 21.59 -13.22 -22.79
C ASP A 18 21.78 -11.70 -22.70
N PHE A 19 22.32 -11.24 -21.57
CA PHE A 19 22.69 -9.84 -21.34
C PHE A 19 24.22 -9.66 -21.27
N SER A 20 24.99 -10.59 -21.81
CA SER A 20 26.46 -10.55 -21.78
C SER A 20 27.03 -9.31 -22.48
N LEU A 21 26.39 -8.87 -23.58
CA LEU A 21 26.73 -7.63 -24.29
C LEU A 21 26.47 -6.37 -23.45
N GLN A 22 25.50 -6.42 -22.54
CA GLN A 22 25.21 -5.38 -21.56
C GLN A 22 26.05 -5.52 -20.29
N GLY A 23 26.93 -6.53 -20.23
CA GLY A 23 27.82 -6.76 -19.09
C GLY A 23 27.17 -7.50 -17.92
N TYR A 24 26.05 -8.20 -18.14
CA TYR A 24 25.35 -8.94 -17.09
C TYR A 24 25.18 -10.42 -17.43
N ARG A 25 25.37 -11.27 -16.42
CA ARG A 25 25.07 -12.71 -16.50
C ARG A 25 23.85 -13.01 -15.64
N VAL A 26 22.74 -13.38 -16.27
CA VAL A 26 21.53 -13.80 -15.56
C VAL A 26 21.78 -15.12 -14.82
N ILE A 27 21.43 -15.14 -13.53
CA ILE A 27 21.58 -16.32 -12.66
C ILE A 27 20.26 -17.07 -12.58
N ARG A 28 19.15 -16.37 -12.30
CA ARG A 28 17.80 -16.96 -12.20
C ARG A 28 16.71 -15.90 -12.25
N GLU A 29 15.49 -16.33 -12.50
CA GLU A 29 14.29 -15.51 -12.29
C GLU A 29 13.97 -15.39 -10.79
N LEU A 30 13.65 -14.18 -10.35
CA LEU A 30 13.16 -13.88 -8.99
C LEU A 30 11.64 -13.86 -8.94
N GLY A 31 10.98 -13.43 -10.02
CA GLY A 31 9.52 -13.43 -10.11
C GLY A 31 9.02 -12.89 -11.45
N ARG A 32 7.73 -13.15 -11.73
CA ARG A 32 7.07 -12.76 -12.96
C ARG A 32 5.61 -12.38 -12.72
N ASN A 33 5.20 -11.26 -13.32
CA ASN A 33 3.82 -10.85 -13.43
C ASN A 33 3.35 -11.00 -14.88
N HIS A 34 2.48 -11.97 -15.12
CA HIS A 34 1.96 -12.28 -16.45
C HIS A 34 0.99 -11.22 -16.99
N ALA A 35 0.30 -10.48 -16.11
CA ALA A 35 -0.67 -9.47 -16.52
C ALA A 35 0.02 -8.25 -17.17
N ASP A 36 1.18 -7.85 -16.65
CA ASP A 36 1.88 -6.63 -17.06
C ASP A 36 3.19 -6.95 -17.80
N GLY A 37 3.48 -8.25 -18.00
CA GLY A 37 4.70 -8.72 -18.65
C GLY A 37 6.00 -8.44 -17.90
N ARG A 38 5.92 -8.02 -16.63
CA ARG A 38 7.07 -7.67 -15.80
C ARG A 38 7.78 -8.95 -15.33
N ILE A 39 9.08 -9.04 -15.59
CA ILE A 39 9.92 -10.15 -15.11
C ILE A 39 11.09 -9.57 -14.34
N VAL A 40 11.43 -10.19 -13.21
CA VAL A 40 12.52 -9.77 -12.35
C VAL A 40 13.57 -10.87 -12.32
N TYR A 41 14.80 -10.54 -12.64
CA TYR A 41 15.93 -11.47 -12.67
C TYR A 41 16.96 -11.12 -11.59
N LEU A 42 17.60 -12.14 -11.04
CA LEU A 42 18.87 -12.01 -10.36
C LEU A 42 19.98 -12.20 -11.40
N ALA A 43 20.91 -11.25 -11.45
CA ALA A 43 22.07 -11.31 -12.33
C ALA A 43 23.34 -10.94 -11.57
N SER A 44 24.49 -11.20 -12.18
CA SER A 44 25.79 -10.74 -11.72
C SER A 44 26.43 -9.86 -12.78
N GLU A 45 27.00 -8.72 -12.37
CA GLU A 45 27.78 -7.87 -13.26
C GLU A 45 29.09 -8.59 -13.65
N CYS A 46 29.35 -8.73 -14.94
CA CYS A 46 30.47 -9.52 -15.46
C CYS A 46 31.84 -9.04 -14.96
N LYS A 47 32.02 -7.74 -14.74
CA LYS A 47 33.32 -7.16 -14.33
C LYS A 47 33.57 -7.29 -12.82
N SER A 48 32.60 -6.88 -12.01
CA SER A 48 32.75 -6.80 -10.55
C SER A 48 32.29 -8.05 -9.81
N GLN A 49 31.53 -8.92 -10.49
CA GLN A 49 30.76 -10.03 -9.91
C GLN A 49 29.69 -9.60 -8.89
N GLN A 50 29.41 -8.29 -8.74
CA GLN A 50 28.35 -7.78 -7.89
C GLN A 50 26.99 -8.31 -8.34
N LEU A 51 26.14 -8.67 -7.37
CA LEU A 51 24.79 -9.13 -7.64
C LEU A 51 23.86 -7.93 -7.87
N VAL A 52 23.01 -8.05 -8.89
CA VAL A 52 22.04 -7.02 -9.27
C VAL A 52 20.67 -7.64 -9.54
N VAL A 53 19.64 -6.80 -9.44
CA VAL A 53 18.28 -7.12 -9.89
C VAL A 53 18.04 -6.44 -11.22
N ILE A 54 17.61 -7.21 -12.22
CA ILE A 54 17.20 -6.69 -13.53
C ILE A 54 15.69 -6.83 -13.66
N LYS A 55 14.96 -5.71 -13.75
CA LYS A 55 13.52 -5.69 -13.99
C LYS A 55 13.22 -5.39 -15.45
N LYS A 56 12.53 -6.31 -16.11
CA LYS A 56 12.04 -6.17 -17.49
C LYS A 56 10.70 -5.44 -17.50
N PHE A 57 10.58 -4.45 -18.38
CA PHE A 57 9.35 -3.77 -18.76
C PHE A 57 9.08 -4.02 -20.24
N ILE A 58 7.85 -4.38 -20.59
CA ILE A 58 7.46 -4.53 -22.00
C ILE A 58 7.24 -3.13 -22.59
N CYS A 59 7.90 -2.85 -23.71
CA CYS A 59 7.52 -1.71 -24.54
C CYS A 59 6.29 -2.12 -25.35
N ALA A 60 5.18 -1.44 -25.14
CA ALA A 60 4.00 -1.59 -25.99
C ALA A 60 4.39 -1.26 -27.45
N ASN A 61 4.05 -2.14 -28.40
CA ASN A 61 4.05 -1.79 -29.83
C ASN A 61 3.10 -0.60 -30.08
N GLU A 62 3.21 0.08 -31.22
CA GLU A 62 2.51 1.31 -31.63
C GLU A 62 0.98 1.35 -31.39
N THR A 63 0.34 0.22 -31.09
CA THR A 63 -1.10 0.07 -30.80
C THR A 63 -1.45 -0.15 -29.33
N ALA A 64 -0.48 -0.32 -28.43
CA ALA A 64 -0.69 -0.56 -27.02
C ALA A 64 -0.36 0.68 -26.16
N ASP A 65 -1.19 0.86 -25.14
CA ASP A 65 -1.33 2.07 -24.34
C ASP A 65 0.01 2.60 -23.77
N TRP A 66 0.21 3.92 -23.85
CA TRP A 66 1.43 4.66 -23.46
C TRP A 66 1.79 4.58 -21.95
N SER A 67 1.11 3.71 -21.19
CA SER A 67 1.25 3.57 -19.73
C SER A 67 2.50 2.77 -19.32
N GLY A 68 2.89 1.74 -20.10
CA GLY A 68 4.07 0.93 -19.83
C GLY A 68 5.41 1.67 -20.05
N ALA A 69 5.47 2.50 -21.08
CA ALA A 69 6.67 3.28 -21.42
C ALA A 69 7.01 4.34 -20.36
N LYS A 70 5.99 4.91 -19.69
CA LYS A 70 6.19 5.93 -18.64
C LYS A 70 6.48 5.35 -17.27
N ALA A 71 6.09 4.09 -17.01
CA ALA A 71 6.23 3.49 -15.69
C ALA A 71 7.70 3.25 -15.30
N TYR A 72 8.56 2.84 -16.25
CA TYR A 72 9.97 2.59 -15.97
C TYR A 72 10.78 3.89 -15.82
N GLU A 73 10.53 4.90 -16.66
CA GLU A 73 11.20 6.21 -16.57
C GLU A 73 10.92 6.86 -15.22
N HIS A 74 9.68 6.71 -14.76
CA HIS A 74 9.23 7.21 -13.48
C HIS A 74 9.90 6.49 -12.30
N GLU A 75 9.98 5.15 -12.32
CA GLU A 75 10.68 4.40 -11.28
C GLU A 75 12.17 4.77 -11.22
N ILE A 76 12.83 4.91 -12.38
CA ILE A 76 14.22 5.35 -12.46
C ILE A 76 14.39 6.75 -11.88
N ALA A 77 13.55 7.69 -12.30
CA ALA A 77 13.64 9.08 -11.84
C ALA A 77 13.49 9.18 -10.32
N ILE A 78 12.60 8.37 -9.72
CA ILE A 78 12.47 8.29 -8.26
C ILE A 78 13.73 7.67 -7.65
N LEU A 79 14.16 6.48 -8.08
CA LEU A 79 15.30 5.77 -7.49
C LEU A 79 16.61 6.56 -7.58
N GLN A 80 16.85 7.31 -8.65
CA GLN A 80 18.04 8.17 -8.81
C GLN A 80 18.13 9.29 -7.77
N GLN A 81 17.01 9.70 -7.19
CA GLN A 81 16.96 10.72 -6.13
C GLN A 81 17.14 10.10 -4.73
N LEU A 82 17.10 8.77 -4.60
CA LEU A 82 17.11 8.08 -3.32
C LEU A 82 18.49 7.51 -3.01
N GLN A 83 18.91 7.70 -1.77
CA GLN A 83 20.11 7.13 -1.18
C GLN A 83 19.81 6.69 0.25
N HIS A 84 19.46 5.40 0.42
CA HIS A 84 19.15 4.84 1.72
C HIS A 84 19.55 3.36 1.77
N PRO A 85 20.19 2.87 2.85
CA PRO A 85 20.71 1.49 2.91
C PRO A 85 19.63 0.41 2.77
N ARG A 86 18.36 0.75 3.05
CA ARG A 86 17.21 -0.18 2.95
C ARG A 86 16.31 0.06 1.73
N ILE A 87 16.80 0.80 0.75
CA ILE A 87 16.18 0.96 -0.57
C ILE A 87 17.21 0.49 -1.60
N PRO A 88 16.86 -0.30 -2.62
CA PRO A 88 17.77 -0.63 -3.70
C PRO A 88 18.24 0.64 -4.42
N SER A 89 19.56 0.79 -4.55
CA SER A 89 20.11 1.89 -5.35
C SER A 89 19.93 1.62 -6.84
N TYR A 90 19.59 2.65 -7.62
CA TYR A 90 19.69 2.58 -9.08
C TYR A 90 21.14 2.29 -9.49
N THR A 91 21.34 1.36 -10.44
CA THR A 91 22.66 1.02 -10.95
C THR A 91 22.79 1.47 -12.40
N ASP A 92 21.89 1.00 -13.25
CA ASP A 92 21.96 1.17 -14.70
C ASP A 92 20.59 0.92 -15.34
N SER A 93 20.46 1.20 -16.63
CA SER A 93 19.32 0.76 -17.42
C SER A 93 19.70 0.60 -18.89
N PHE A 94 19.01 -0.30 -19.57
CA PHE A 94 19.25 -0.54 -20.99
C PHE A 94 17.96 -0.96 -21.70
N ALA A 95 17.96 -0.80 -23.02
CA ALA A 95 16.85 -1.20 -23.87
C ALA A 95 17.31 -2.24 -24.90
N THR A 96 16.40 -3.12 -25.29
CA THR A 96 16.50 -3.95 -26.49
C THR A 96 15.45 -3.47 -27.50
N ALA A 97 15.37 -4.12 -28.66
CA ALA A 97 14.39 -3.76 -29.69
C ALA A 97 12.92 -3.80 -29.18
N GLU A 98 12.63 -4.61 -28.17
CA GLU A 98 11.26 -4.89 -27.72
C GLU A 98 10.99 -4.48 -26.26
N ASN A 99 12.04 -4.29 -25.45
CA ASN A 99 11.86 -4.22 -24.00
C ASN A 99 12.86 -3.26 -23.36
N PHE A 100 12.46 -2.73 -22.20
CA PHE A 100 13.31 -1.91 -21.35
C PHE A 100 13.69 -2.67 -20.08
N TYR A 101 14.88 -2.40 -19.56
CA TYR A 101 15.44 -3.07 -18.39
C TYR A 101 16.00 -2.06 -17.40
N LEU A 102 15.49 -2.11 -16.17
CA LEU A 102 16.05 -1.39 -15.02
C LEU A 102 17.00 -2.31 -14.27
N VAL A 103 18.21 -1.85 -14.00
CA VAL A 103 19.19 -2.53 -13.15
C VAL A 103 19.34 -1.78 -11.84
N GLN A 104 19.18 -2.51 -10.74
CA GLN A 104 19.28 -1.96 -9.39
C GLN A 104 20.06 -2.91 -8.47
N GLU A 105 20.48 -2.39 -7.33
CA GLU A 105 21.15 -3.15 -6.27
C GLU A 105 20.32 -4.38 -5.84
N TYR A 106 20.99 -5.54 -5.73
CA TYR A 106 20.40 -6.71 -5.10
C TYR A 106 20.51 -6.62 -3.58
N LYS A 107 19.37 -6.68 -2.90
CA LYS A 107 19.32 -6.87 -1.44
C LYS A 107 19.26 -8.35 -1.13
N GLN A 108 20.19 -8.85 -0.31
CA GLN A 108 20.23 -10.24 0.15
C GLN A 108 19.15 -10.50 1.21
N ALA A 109 17.91 -10.50 0.76
CA ALA A 109 16.72 -10.57 1.59
C ALA A 109 15.58 -11.27 0.85
N VAL A 110 14.65 -11.86 1.58
CA VAL A 110 13.49 -12.57 1.01
C VAL A 110 12.22 -11.74 1.17
N SER A 111 11.29 -11.83 0.23
CA SER A 111 10.00 -11.15 0.35
C SER A 111 9.22 -11.63 1.57
N LEU A 112 8.60 -10.70 2.31
CA LEU A 112 7.69 -11.03 3.42
C LEU A 112 6.53 -11.92 2.98
N LYS A 113 6.17 -11.89 1.71
CA LYS A 113 5.17 -12.80 1.14
C LYS A 113 5.57 -14.28 1.23
N THR A 114 6.86 -14.58 1.17
CA THR A 114 7.41 -15.96 1.14
C THR A 114 7.73 -16.50 2.52
N LYS A 115 8.14 -15.60 3.42
CA LYS A 115 8.46 -15.95 4.81
C LYS A 115 7.16 -15.94 5.61
N CYS A 116 6.67 -17.12 5.95
CA CYS A 116 5.53 -17.26 6.85
C CYS A 116 5.99 -17.27 8.32
N CYS A 117 5.10 -16.85 9.22
CA CYS A 117 5.22 -17.02 10.66
C CYS A 117 6.31 -16.17 11.35
N PHE A 118 6.08 -14.86 11.46
CA PHE A 118 6.84 -14.00 12.36
C PHE A 118 6.17 -13.91 13.73
N SER A 119 6.97 -13.92 14.79
CA SER A 119 6.51 -13.51 16.12
C SER A 119 6.17 -12.03 16.14
N SER A 120 5.35 -11.62 17.11
CA SER A 120 4.97 -10.22 17.27
C SER A 120 6.18 -9.30 17.47
N THR A 121 7.23 -9.78 18.18
CA THR A 121 8.48 -9.03 18.39
C THR A 121 9.23 -8.79 17.08
N GLU A 122 9.31 -9.81 16.22
CA GLU A 122 9.94 -9.68 14.90
C GLU A 122 9.14 -8.74 14.00
N ILE A 123 7.81 -8.78 14.06
CA ILE A 123 6.92 -7.86 13.34
C ILE A 123 7.13 -6.41 13.82
N LYS A 124 7.36 -6.18 15.11
CA LYS A 124 7.75 -4.84 15.60
C LYS A 124 9.09 -4.40 15.00
N GLN A 125 10.09 -5.28 14.88
CA GLN A 125 11.39 -4.93 14.29
C GLN A 125 11.27 -4.58 12.80
N ILE A 126 10.46 -5.34 12.06
CA ILE A 126 10.11 -5.05 10.67
C ILE A 126 9.39 -3.69 10.56
N ALA A 127 8.42 -3.44 11.45
CA ALA A 127 7.68 -2.17 11.48
C ALA A 127 8.60 -0.97 11.75
N ILE A 128 9.55 -1.10 12.69
CA ILE A 128 10.57 -0.08 12.94
C ILE A 128 11.36 0.20 11.65
N SER A 129 11.80 -0.85 10.96
CA SER A 129 12.58 -0.68 9.74
C SER A 129 11.82 0.03 8.64
N LEU A 130 10.55 -0.37 8.41
CA LEU A 130 9.68 0.29 7.44
C LEU A 130 9.42 1.75 7.78
N LEU A 131 9.15 2.06 9.04
CA LEU A 131 8.89 3.44 9.47
C LEU A 131 10.13 4.33 9.30
N GLU A 132 11.33 3.82 9.55
CA GLU A 132 12.56 4.57 9.31
C GLU A 132 12.78 4.85 7.81
N ILE A 133 12.44 3.91 6.92
CA ILE A 133 12.41 4.15 5.47
C ILE A 133 11.40 5.26 5.14
N LEU A 134 10.19 5.20 5.70
CA LEU A 134 9.17 6.23 5.46
C LEU A 134 9.57 7.59 6.01
N VAL A 135 10.25 7.66 7.17
CA VAL A 135 10.81 8.92 7.67
C VAL A 135 11.77 9.52 6.65
N TYR A 136 12.67 8.71 6.08
CA TYR A 136 13.59 9.17 5.04
C TYR A 136 12.85 9.68 3.79
N LEU A 137 11.86 8.95 3.29
CA LEU A 137 11.07 9.36 2.11
C LEU A 137 10.27 10.65 2.36
N GLN A 138 9.76 10.83 3.58
CA GLN A 138 9.00 12.01 3.98
C GLN A 138 9.88 13.25 4.21
N GLN A 139 11.19 13.07 4.36
CA GLN A 139 12.17 14.14 4.55
C GLN A 139 12.82 14.62 3.24
N GLN A 140 12.49 14.00 2.10
CA GLN A 140 12.93 14.51 0.80
C GLN A 140 12.37 15.91 0.56
N THR A 141 13.08 16.71 -0.25
CA THR A 141 12.67 18.09 -0.60
C THR A 141 11.21 18.16 -1.03
N ASP A 142 10.80 17.23 -1.90
CA ASP A 142 9.41 16.89 -2.12
C ASP A 142 9.14 15.50 -1.52
N PRO A 143 8.29 15.40 -0.47
CA PRO A 143 8.00 14.12 0.18
C PRO A 143 7.56 13.05 -0.82
N ILE A 144 8.15 11.86 -0.72
CA ILE A 144 7.82 10.74 -1.60
C ILE A 144 6.85 9.80 -0.89
N ILE A 145 5.77 9.45 -1.57
CA ILE A 145 4.76 8.48 -1.13
C ILE A 145 4.91 7.23 -2.00
N HIS A 146 5.12 6.07 -1.39
CA HIS A 146 5.41 4.81 -2.08
C HIS A 146 4.18 4.21 -2.78
N ARG A 147 3.00 4.28 -2.14
CA ARG A 147 1.69 3.84 -2.66
C ARG A 147 1.45 2.34 -2.84
N ASP A 148 2.49 1.51 -2.91
CA ASP A 148 2.33 0.04 -3.04
C ASP A 148 3.08 -0.76 -1.95
N ILE A 149 2.94 -0.35 -0.69
CA ILE A 149 3.54 -1.09 0.44
C ILE A 149 2.65 -2.29 0.78
N LYS A 150 3.21 -3.48 0.58
CA LYS A 150 2.57 -4.79 0.80
C LYS A 150 3.64 -5.86 1.04
N PRO A 151 3.30 -7.06 1.54
CA PRO A 151 4.29 -8.12 1.79
C PRO A 151 5.17 -8.48 0.60
N GLU A 152 4.68 -8.37 -0.64
CA GLU A 152 5.47 -8.63 -1.85
C GLU A 152 6.60 -7.62 -2.08
N ASN A 153 6.38 -6.36 -1.70
CA ASN A 153 7.29 -5.24 -1.95
C ASN A 153 8.15 -4.90 -0.73
N VAL A 154 8.11 -5.72 0.31
CA VAL A 154 9.00 -5.62 1.46
C VAL A 154 9.84 -6.89 1.54
N LEU A 155 11.16 -6.73 1.45
CA LEU A 155 12.12 -7.81 1.69
C LEU A 155 12.58 -7.76 3.14
N VAL A 156 12.99 -8.90 3.68
CA VAL A 156 13.57 -9.01 5.03
C VAL A 156 14.79 -9.93 5.01
N ASP A 157 15.87 -9.49 5.66
CA ASP A 157 17.06 -10.31 5.84
C ASP A 157 16.97 -11.20 7.10
N GLU A 158 18.05 -11.93 7.39
CA GLU A 158 18.14 -12.81 8.56
C GLU A 158 18.17 -12.03 9.89
N GLN A 159 18.57 -10.76 9.86
CA GLN A 159 18.62 -9.86 11.01
C GLN A 159 17.34 -9.04 11.19
N LEU A 160 16.29 -9.32 10.39
CA LEU A 160 14.99 -8.64 10.40
C LEU A 160 15.04 -7.17 9.99
N ASN A 161 16.07 -6.77 9.25
CA ASN A 161 16.04 -5.48 8.57
C ASN A 161 15.08 -5.58 7.39
N ALA A 162 14.11 -4.68 7.33
CA ALA A 162 13.20 -4.59 6.20
C ALA A 162 13.82 -3.70 5.11
N TYR A 163 13.63 -4.10 3.85
CA TYR A 163 14.01 -3.34 2.66
C TYR A 163 12.75 -3.08 1.84
N LEU A 164 12.54 -1.83 1.43
CA LEU A 164 11.39 -1.44 0.61
C LEU A 164 11.81 -1.43 -0.86
N VAL A 165 11.04 -2.12 -1.71
CA VAL A 165 11.32 -2.28 -3.13
C VAL A 165 10.09 -1.96 -3.98
N ASP A 166 10.31 -1.78 -5.29
CA ASP A 166 9.26 -1.48 -6.29
C ASP A 166 8.64 -0.08 -6.13
N PHE A 167 9.37 0.91 -6.65
CA PHE A 167 8.96 2.32 -6.62
C PHE A 167 8.15 2.72 -7.87
N GLY A 168 7.67 1.75 -8.67
CA GLY A 168 6.95 2.02 -9.91
C GLY A 168 5.66 2.83 -9.73
N LEU A 169 5.06 2.80 -8.53
CA LEU A 169 3.90 3.62 -8.18
C LEU A 169 4.25 4.84 -7.33
N ALA A 170 5.47 4.93 -6.80
CA ALA A 170 5.88 5.95 -5.85
C ALA A 170 5.87 7.35 -6.47
N ARG A 171 5.53 8.41 -5.74
CA ARG A 171 5.46 9.79 -6.30
C ARG A 171 5.82 10.83 -5.28
N GLN A 172 6.31 11.95 -5.77
CA GLN A 172 6.35 13.19 -5.01
C GLN A 172 4.93 13.66 -4.69
N GLN A 173 4.68 14.03 -3.44
CA GLN A 173 3.37 14.44 -2.94
C GLN A 173 2.79 15.64 -3.71
N ASN A 174 3.65 16.58 -4.14
CA ASN A 174 3.28 17.77 -4.89
C ASN A 174 3.30 17.57 -6.43
N GLY A 175 3.58 16.35 -6.90
CA GLY A 175 3.64 16.04 -8.32
C GLY A 175 2.26 16.06 -9.00
N LYS A 176 2.22 16.31 -10.30
CA LYS A 176 0.97 16.24 -11.09
C LYS A 176 0.38 14.83 -11.03
N ILE A 177 -0.88 14.72 -10.60
CA ILE A 177 -1.63 13.46 -10.61
C ILE A 177 -2.18 13.23 -12.02
N ALA A 178 -1.71 12.20 -12.71
CA ALA A 178 -2.37 11.72 -13.93
C ALA A 178 -3.67 11.00 -13.58
N LEU A 179 -4.79 11.29 -14.27
CA LEU A 179 -6.08 10.64 -14.02
C LEU A 179 -6.02 9.10 -14.09
N THR A 180 -5.17 8.55 -14.95
CA THR A 180 -4.97 7.09 -15.12
C THR A 180 -4.32 6.39 -13.91
N THR A 181 -4.02 7.15 -12.86
CA THR A 181 -3.27 6.65 -11.71
C THR A 181 -4.06 6.74 -10.40
N LEU A 182 -5.32 7.16 -10.49
CA LEU A 182 -6.29 7.05 -9.41
C LEU A 182 -6.51 5.56 -9.13
N SER A 183 -6.35 5.15 -7.86
CA SER A 183 -6.45 3.75 -7.41
C SER A 183 -5.39 2.76 -7.96
N ALA A 184 -4.19 3.23 -8.30
CA ALA A 184 -3.08 2.33 -8.60
C ALA A 184 -2.52 1.73 -7.30
N GLY A 185 -2.56 0.40 -7.15
CA GLY A 185 -2.04 -0.30 -5.98
C GLY A 185 -2.71 -1.67 -5.79
N THR A 186 -2.41 -2.34 -4.69
CA THR A 186 -2.96 -3.68 -4.41
C THR A 186 -4.19 -3.59 -3.49
N PRO A 187 -5.37 -4.10 -3.91
CA PRO A 187 -6.58 -4.06 -3.10
C PRO A 187 -6.38 -4.56 -1.67
N GLY A 188 -6.90 -3.81 -0.70
CA GLY A 188 -6.76 -4.08 0.73
C GLY A 188 -5.50 -3.48 1.39
N PHE A 189 -4.50 -3.07 0.61
CA PHE A 189 -3.35 -2.25 1.08
C PHE A 189 -3.47 -0.77 0.68
N ILE A 190 -4.32 -0.46 -0.31
CA ILE A 190 -4.60 0.91 -0.75
C ILE A 190 -5.32 1.67 0.38
N PRO A 191 -4.86 2.87 0.77
CA PRO A 191 -5.54 3.70 1.75
C PRO A 191 -6.89 4.22 1.22
N PRO A 192 -7.94 4.36 2.04
CA PRO A 192 -9.28 4.71 1.56
C PRO A 192 -9.35 6.04 0.80
N GLU A 193 -8.58 7.05 1.19
CA GLU A 193 -8.54 8.33 0.50
C GLU A 193 -8.03 8.20 -0.95
N GLU A 194 -7.18 7.23 -1.24
CA GLU A 194 -6.70 6.97 -2.61
C GLU A 194 -7.78 6.32 -3.46
N GLN A 195 -8.53 5.38 -2.89
CA GLN A 195 -9.68 4.73 -3.55
C GLN A 195 -10.76 5.74 -3.92
N LEU A 196 -10.92 6.78 -3.11
CA LEU A 196 -11.86 7.87 -3.32
C LEU A 196 -11.29 8.97 -4.24
N GLY A 197 -10.02 8.87 -4.67
CA GLY A 197 -9.37 9.88 -5.52
C GLY A 197 -8.99 11.18 -4.79
N HIS A 198 -8.93 11.17 -3.47
CA HIS A 198 -8.47 12.31 -2.67
C HIS A 198 -6.94 12.39 -2.69
N ALA A 199 -6.40 13.59 -2.45
CA ALA A 199 -4.96 13.82 -2.38
C ALA A 199 -4.30 12.96 -1.28
N LEU A 200 -3.18 12.32 -1.61
CA LEU A 200 -2.39 11.52 -0.69
C LEU A 200 -1.56 12.41 0.25
N THR A 201 -1.19 11.83 1.40
CA THR A 201 -0.40 12.51 2.44
C THR A 201 0.65 11.56 3.00
N PRO A 202 1.60 12.01 3.84
CA PRO A 202 2.55 11.12 4.52
C PRO A 202 1.85 10.04 5.36
N ALA A 203 0.63 10.30 5.83
CA ALA A 203 -0.17 9.31 6.56
C ALA A 203 -0.64 8.15 5.67
N SER A 204 -0.74 8.35 4.34
CA SER A 204 -1.27 7.37 3.37
C SER A 204 -0.48 6.07 3.38
N ASP A 205 0.85 6.12 3.29
CA ASP A 205 1.71 4.93 3.39
C ASP A 205 1.66 4.25 4.78
N LEU A 206 1.28 4.97 5.85
CA LEU A 206 1.12 4.36 7.17
C LEU A 206 -0.04 3.36 7.21
N TYR A 207 -1.09 3.60 6.43
CA TYR A 207 -2.18 2.62 6.29
C TYR A 207 -1.66 1.35 5.63
N SER A 208 -0.92 1.47 4.54
CA SER A 208 -0.35 0.33 3.81
C SER A 208 0.65 -0.45 4.65
N VAL A 209 1.48 0.23 5.46
CA VAL A 209 2.32 -0.41 6.49
C VAL A 209 1.45 -1.16 7.50
N GLY A 210 0.44 -0.52 8.07
CA GLY A 210 -0.43 -1.16 9.05
C GLY A 210 -1.16 -2.39 8.50
N ALA A 211 -1.70 -2.30 7.28
CA ALA A 211 -2.32 -3.43 6.57
C ALA A 211 -1.31 -4.56 6.33
N THR A 212 -0.07 -4.24 5.94
CA THR A 212 1.03 -5.20 5.81
C THR A 212 1.31 -5.92 7.11
N LEU A 213 1.43 -5.20 8.24
CA LEU A 213 1.70 -5.81 9.54
C LEU A 213 0.53 -6.69 10.02
N ILE A 214 -0.72 -6.27 9.78
CA ILE A 214 -1.90 -7.08 10.09
C ILE A 214 -1.89 -8.37 9.27
N CYS A 215 -1.59 -8.29 7.97
CA CYS A 215 -1.45 -9.45 7.08
C CYS A 215 -0.50 -10.51 7.66
N LEU A 216 0.65 -10.07 8.19
CA LEU A 216 1.65 -10.94 8.81
C LEU A 216 1.16 -11.52 10.13
N LEU A 217 0.59 -10.69 11.00
CA LEU A 217 0.09 -11.10 12.32
C LEU A 217 -1.04 -12.14 12.22
N THR A 218 -1.90 -12.01 11.21
CA THR A 218 -3.03 -12.92 10.99
C THR A 218 -2.69 -14.08 10.05
N ASN A 219 -1.45 -14.15 9.54
CA ASN A 219 -1.02 -15.09 8.49
C ASN A 219 -2.03 -15.15 7.32
N THR A 220 -2.64 -14.01 6.97
CA THR A 220 -3.62 -13.93 5.90
C THR A 220 -2.89 -13.79 4.57
N GLN A 221 -3.33 -14.53 3.54
CA GLN A 221 -2.79 -14.34 2.20
C GLN A 221 -3.18 -12.94 1.68
N THR A 222 -2.26 -12.28 0.97
CA THR A 222 -2.44 -10.90 0.48
C THR A 222 -3.70 -10.73 -0.36
N VAL A 223 -4.04 -11.71 -1.20
CA VAL A 223 -5.26 -11.73 -2.03
C VAL A 223 -6.56 -11.72 -1.21
N ASN A 224 -6.52 -12.18 0.04
CA ASN A 224 -7.70 -12.31 0.89
C ASN A 224 -7.90 -11.10 1.81
N ILE A 225 -6.94 -10.17 1.88
CA ILE A 225 -7.01 -9.05 2.83
C ILE A 225 -8.12 -8.05 2.49
N SER A 226 -8.41 -7.85 1.20
CA SER A 226 -9.53 -7.03 0.73
C SER A 226 -10.89 -7.61 1.13
N HIS A 227 -11.06 -8.94 0.98
CA HIS A 227 -12.33 -9.63 1.21
C HIS A 227 -12.63 -9.89 2.68
N SER A 228 -11.59 -10.12 3.48
CA SER A 228 -11.74 -10.43 4.90
C SER A 228 -11.79 -9.20 5.81
N GLY A 229 -11.58 -8.01 5.23
CA GLY A 229 -11.27 -6.81 5.98
C GLY A 229 -9.97 -6.95 6.77
N LEU A 230 -9.58 -5.88 7.46
CA LEU A 230 -8.51 -5.98 8.45
C LEU A 230 -9.02 -6.81 9.64
N GLN A 231 -8.62 -8.08 9.72
CA GLN A 231 -9.13 -9.09 10.66
C GLN A 231 -8.65 -8.87 12.12
N PHE A 232 -8.94 -7.69 12.69
CA PHE A 232 -8.58 -7.34 14.08
C PHE A 232 -9.09 -8.31 15.16
N PRO A 233 -10.28 -8.92 15.06
CA PRO A 233 -10.78 -9.81 16.11
C PRO A 233 -9.87 -11.02 16.38
N LYS A 234 -9.09 -11.47 15.39
CA LYS A 234 -8.12 -12.57 15.56
C LYS A 234 -6.86 -12.15 16.32
N LEU A 235 -6.64 -10.85 16.53
CA LEU A 235 -5.44 -10.29 17.15
C LEU A 235 -5.62 -10.02 18.66
N GLU A 236 -6.82 -10.24 19.21
CA GLU A 236 -7.18 -9.77 20.56
C GLU A 236 -6.54 -10.55 21.71
N SER A 237 -6.17 -11.82 21.50
CA SER A 237 -5.70 -12.71 22.58
C SER A 237 -4.18 -12.83 22.73
N TYR A 238 -3.37 -12.27 21.81
CA TYR A 238 -1.92 -12.52 21.77
C TYR A 238 -1.02 -11.28 21.72
N LEU A 239 -1.59 -10.07 21.59
CA LEU A 239 -0.82 -8.83 21.47
C LEU A 239 -1.00 -7.92 22.69
N HIS A 240 0.09 -7.24 23.07
CA HIS A 240 0.02 -6.20 24.09
C HIS A 240 -0.99 -5.11 23.68
N PRO A 241 -1.90 -4.66 24.56
CA PRO A 241 -2.94 -3.70 24.19
C PRO A 241 -2.43 -2.40 23.57
N ALA A 242 -1.27 -1.92 24.01
CA ALA A 242 -0.65 -0.73 23.44
C ALA A 242 -0.16 -0.94 22.00
N PHE A 243 0.42 -2.10 21.68
CA PHE A 243 0.85 -2.42 20.31
C PHE A 243 -0.35 -2.57 19.38
N ARG A 244 -1.42 -3.23 19.86
CA ARG A 244 -2.70 -3.30 19.15
C ARG A 244 -3.28 -1.90 18.89
N SER A 245 -3.30 -1.03 19.90
CA SER A 245 -3.80 0.34 19.74
C SER A 245 -2.96 1.15 18.76
N TRP A 246 -1.64 0.96 18.76
CA TRP A 246 -0.73 1.59 17.82
C TRP A 246 -1.03 1.14 16.39
N LEU A 247 -1.14 -0.17 16.17
CA LEU A 247 -1.43 -0.76 14.87
C LEU A 247 -2.82 -0.35 14.35
N PHE A 248 -3.83 -0.32 15.22
CA PHE A 248 -5.17 0.15 14.87
C PHE A 248 -5.16 1.64 14.49
N THR A 249 -4.29 2.44 15.11
CA THR A 249 -4.12 3.86 14.74
C THR A 249 -3.50 4.00 13.34
N MET A 250 -2.60 3.12 12.93
CA MET A 250 -1.96 3.15 11.60
C MET A 250 -2.96 3.00 10.45
N VAL A 251 -4.07 2.30 10.68
CA VAL A 251 -5.05 1.85 9.67
C VAL A 251 -6.43 2.49 9.82
N GLN A 252 -6.53 3.60 10.55
CA GLN A 252 -7.81 4.32 10.62
C GLN A 252 -8.26 4.76 9.21
N PRO A 253 -9.54 4.54 8.84
CA PRO A 253 -10.03 4.91 7.52
C PRO A 253 -9.88 6.42 7.25
N ASN A 254 -10.21 7.24 8.24
CA ASN A 254 -9.97 8.67 8.18
C ASN A 254 -8.51 8.97 8.51
N ARG A 255 -7.79 9.57 7.55
CA ARG A 255 -6.38 9.95 7.73
C ARG A 255 -6.12 10.90 8.90
N LYS A 256 -7.11 11.70 9.33
CA LYS A 256 -6.98 12.59 10.49
C LYS A 256 -6.89 11.83 11.81
N ASP A 257 -7.37 10.59 11.84
CA ASP A 257 -7.34 9.71 13.01
C ASP A 257 -6.09 8.80 13.03
N ARG A 258 -5.26 8.86 11.99
CA ARG A 258 -3.96 8.19 11.91
C ARG A 258 -2.86 9.06 12.53
N TYR A 259 -1.67 8.46 12.70
CA TYR A 259 -0.48 9.27 12.95
C TYR A 259 -0.24 10.22 11.76
N PRO A 260 0.14 11.48 12.02
CA PRO A 260 0.30 12.47 10.96
C PRO A 260 1.47 12.16 10.01
N ASN A 261 2.49 11.44 10.49
CA ASN A 261 3.67 11.05 9.71
C ASN A 261 4.40 9.85 10.36
N ALA A 262 5.39 9.30 9.66
CA ALA A 262 6.14 8.12 10.08
C ALA A 262 7.00 8.37 11.32
N SER A 263 7.54 9.59 11.51
CA SER A 263 8.37 9.93 12.68
C SER A 263 7.57 9.83 13.97
N VAL A 264 6.34 10.36 13.98
CA VAL A 264 5.45 10.27 15.15
C VAL A 264 5.05 8.82 15.41
N ALA A 265 4.72 8.06 14.37
CA ALA A 265 4.39 6.64 14.50
C ALA A 265 5.57 5.81 15.05
N LEU A 266 6.80 6.06 14.57
CA LEU A 266 8.03 5.39 14.99
C LEU A 266 8.36 5.67 16.45
N THR A 267 8.32 6.93 16.86
CA THR A 267 8.57 7.32 18.26
C THR A 267 7.58 6.63 19.20
N ALA A 268 6.29 6.62 18.85
CA ALA A 268 5.29 5.90 19.63
C ALA A 268 5.60 4.39 19.71
N LEU A 269 5.94 3.75 18.58
CA LEU A 269 6.22 2.31 18.52
C LEU A 269 7.41 1.90 19.40
N ARG A 270 8.51 2.66 19.39
CA ARG A 270 9.73 2.32 20.13
C ARG A 270 9.46 2.14 21.62
N SER A 271 8.61 2.98 22.21
CA SER A 271 8.23 2.94 23.63
C SER A 271 7.26 1.82 24.04
N ILE A 272 6.67 1.09 23.09
CA ILE A 272 5.57 0.16 23.37
C ILE A 272 6.07 -1.28 23.56
N PRO A 273 5.76 -1.98 24.66
CA PRO A 273 5.99 -3.41 24.76
C PRO A 273 5.07 -4.18 23.80
N VAL A 274 5.57 -5.30 23.26
CA VAL A 274 4.88 -6.07 22.22
C VAL A 274 4.03 -7.21 22.81
N THR A 275 4.51 -7.82 23.89
CA THR A 275 3.87 -8.89 24.65
C THR A 275 3.72 -8.48 26.12
N GLY A 276 2.86 -9.17 26.86
CA GLY A 276 2.57 -8.88 28.27
C GLY A 276 1.19 -8.26 28.50
N ASN A 277 0.77 -8.21 29.77
CA ASN A 277 -0.48 -7.60 30.17
C ASN A 277 -0.29 -6.09 30.38
N ALA A 278 -1.26 -5.30 29.89
CA ALA A 278 -1.30 -3.87 30.16
C ALA A 278 -1.43 -3.63 31.67
N SER A 279 -0.68 -2.67 32.18
CA SER A 279 -0.87 -2.15 33.54
C SER A 279 -2.28 -1.55 33.69
N VAL A 280 -2.82 -1.52 34.91
CA VAL A 280 -4.15 -0.93 35.21
C VAL A 280 -4.27 0.50 34.66
N ARG A 281 -3.17 1.27 34.69
CA ARG A 281 -3.09 2.62 34.15
C ARG A 281 -3.25 2.65 32.61
N GLU A 282 -2.62 1.72 31.90
CA GLU A 282 -2.75 1.60 30.45
C GLU A 282 -4.14 1.14 30.03
N ILE A 283 -4.74 0.21 30.78
CA ILE A 283 -6.13 -0.22 30.58
C ILE A 283 -7.08 0.98 30.73
N LEU A 284 -6.89 1.78 31.78
CA LEU A 284 -7.70 2.98 32.04
C LEU A 284 -7.56 4.00 30.91
N LEU A 285 -6.33 4.27 30.45
CA LEU A 285 -6.06 5.20 29.34
C LEU A 285 -6.64 4.72 28.01
N ALA A 286 -6.53 3.43 27.72
CA ALA A 286 -7.13 2.82 26.54
C ALA A 286 -8.67 2.90 26.59
N ALA A 287 -9.28 2.61 27.74
CA ALA A 287 -10.72 2.74 27.96
C ALA A 287 -11.20 4.19 27.81
N MET A 288 -10.42 5.17 28.29
CA MET A 288 -10.72 6.59 28.11
C MET A 288 -10.63 7.03 26.65
N LYS A 289 -9.63 6.56 25.89
CA LYS A 289 -9.52 6.81 24.44
C LYS A 289 -10.67 6.15 23.67
N LEU A 290 -11.06 4.93 24.04
CA LEU A 290 -12.19 4.23 23.44
C LEU A 290 -13.52 4.94 23.72
N LYS A 291 -13.77 5.37 24.96
CA LYS A 291 -14.94 6.19 25.33
C LYS A 291 -15.01 7.51 24.57
N LYS A 292 -13.87 8.20 24.38
CA LYS A 292 -13.81 9.41 23.55
C LYS A 292 -14.17 9.12 22.08
N ARG A 293 -13.76 7.97 21.55
CA ARG A 293 -14.07 7.55 20.17
C ARG A 293 -15.54 7.16 19.99
N THR A 294 -16.13 6.38 20.91
CA THR A 294 -17.56 6.03 20.84
C THR A 294 -18.45 7.26 21.01
N ALA A 295 -18.07 8.21 21.87
CA ALA A 295 -18.76 9.49 22.01
C ALA A 295 -18.71 10.34 20.72
N MET A 296 -17.57 10.40 20.03
CA MET A 296 -17.46 11.10 18.74
C MET A 296 -18.29 10.45 17.64
N LEU A 297 -18.29 9.12 17.54
CA LEU A 297 -19.11 8.38 16.57
C LEU A 297 -20.61 8.55 16.84
N ALA A 298 -21.04 8.56 18.10
CA ALA A 298 -22.42 8.84 18.49
C ALA A 298 -22.86 10.26 18.12
N LEU A 299 -21.99 11.26 18.32
CA LEU A 299 -22.25 12.65 17.91
C LEU A 299 -22.32 12.80 16.39
N ALA A 300 -21.47 12.11 15.62
CA ALA A 300 -21.52 12.11 14.16
C ALA A 300 -22.80 11.43 13.62
N GLY A 301 -23.27 10.35 14.27
CA GLY A 301 -24.54 9.69 13.94
C GLY A 301 -25.75 10.57 14.22
N LEU A 302 -25.75 11.32 15.33
CA LEU A 302 -26.79 12.30 15.65
C LEU A 302 -26.81 13.48 14.66
N GLY A 303 -25.63 13.94 14.21
CA GLY A 303 -25.52 14.98 13.19
C GLY A 303 -26.10 14.56 11.83
N MET A 304 -25.89 13.31 11.39
CA MET A 304 -26.49 12.79 10.16
C MET A 304 -28.01 12.61 10.25
N LEU A 305 -28.54 12.20 11.41
CA LEU A 305 -29.99 12.15 11.65
C LEU A 305 -30.64 13.54 11.65
N ALA A 306 -29.96 14.56 12.19
CA ALA A 306 -30.45 15.93 12.19
C ALA A 306 -30.52 16.53 10.77
N VAL A 307 -29.49 16.30 9.94
CA VAL A 307 -29.49 16.76 8.54
C VAL A 307 -30.57 16.04 7.71
N GLY A 308 -30.74 14.72 7.90
CA GLY A 308 -31.80 13.95 7.24
C GLY A 308 -33.22 14.40 7.59
N LEU A 309 -33.48 14.79 8.85
CA LEU A 309 -34.77 15.36 9.24
C LEU A 309 -34.99 16.75 8.64
N THR A 310 -33.96 17.61 8.54
CA THR A 310 -34.13 18.93 7.91
C THR A 310 -34.46 18.83 6.43
N THR A 311 -33.88 17.88 5.69
CA THR A 311 -34.20 17.68 4.26
C THR A 311 -35.61 17.14 4.02
N LEU A 312 -36.17 16.36 4.96
CA LEU A 312 -37.53 15.80 4.84
C LEU A 312 -38.64 16.80 5.21
N VAL A 313 -38.33 17.83 6.00
CA VAL A 313 -39.31 18.86 6.39
C VAL A 313 -39.47 19.95 5.32
N PHE A 314 -38.50 20.14 4.41
CA PHE A 314 -38.57 21.14 3.34
C PHE A 314 -39.17 20.65 2.00
N SER A 315 -39.55 19.37 1.89
CA SER A 315 -40.21 18.83 0.70
C SER A 315 -41.71 18.59 0.94
N GLN A 316 -42.50 19.66 0.95
CA GLN A 316 -43.95 19.63 0.73
C GLN A 316 -44.23 20.24 -0.65
N PRO A 317 -44.90 19.55 -1.60
CA PRO A 317 -45.31 20.16 -2.85
C PRO A 317 -46.68 20.83 -2.66
N GLY A 318 -46.68 22.16 -2.58
CA GLY A 318 -47.86 22.97 -2.81
C GLY A 318 -47.93 23.42 -4.27
N GLY A 319 -49.01 23.08 -4.97
CA GLY A 319 -49.46 23.80 -6.16
C GLY A 319 -49.65 22.98 -7.42
N ALA A 320 -50.87 22.50 -7.65
CA ALA A 320 -51.43 22.33 -9.00
C ALA A 320 -52.97 22.32 -8.92
N THR A 321 -53.57 23.51 -8.97
CA THR A 321 -55.00 23.69 -9.27
C THR A 321 -55.16 23.92 -10.78
N GLN A 322 -56.28 23.40 -11.29
CA GLN A 322 -56.89 23.62 -12.61
C GLN A 322 -56.27 22.91 -13.83
N GLN A 323 -56.91 21.81 -14.23
CA GLN A 323 -57.66 21.75 -15.50
C GLN A 323 -58.52 20.47 -15.55
N LEU A 324 -59.64 20.59 -16.27
CA LEU A 324 -60.61 19.55 -16.68
C LEU A 324 -61.87 19.45 -15.81
N GLU A 325 -62.88 20.27 -16.14
CA GLU A 325 -64.25 19.79 -16.35
C GLU A 325 -65.12 20.93 -16.94
N GLU A 326 -65.03 21.11 -18.26
CA GLU A 326 -66.14 21.62 -19.07
C GLU A 326 -66.56 20.51 -20.04
N SER A 327 -67.88 20.38 -20.21
CA SER A 327 -68.61 19.42 -21.05
C SER A 327 -68.85 18.02 -20.44
N GLN A 328 -69.96 17.88 -19.70
CA GLN A 328 -71.17 17.19 -20.18
C GLN A 328 -72.11 16.85 -19.02
N SER A 329 -73.15 17.67 -18.82
CA SER A 329 -74.48 17.20 -18.44
C SER A 329 -75.47 18.34 -18.62
N SER A 330 -76.20 18.31 -19.73
CA SER A 330 -77.54 18.91 -19.82
C SER A 330 -78.52 17.76 -19.93
N ILE A 331 -79.78 18.02 -19.54
CA ILE A 331 -81.00 17.16 -19.59
C ILE A 331 -81.26 16.52 -18.20
N ASP A 332 -82.37 16.70 -17.47
CA ASP A 332 -83.69 17.26 -17.80
C ASP A 332 -84.52 17.69 -16.56
N PHE A 333 -85.60 18.42 -16.87
CA PHE A 333 -86.79 18.79 -16.09
C PHE A 333 -87.38 17.75 -15.11
N GLN A 334 -87.69 18.15 -13.87
CA GLN A 334 -89.04 18.40 -13.31
C GLN A 334 -88.97 18.79 -11.84
#